data_AF-A0A960VP74-F1
#
_entry.id   AF-A0A960VP74-F1
#
_cell.length_a   1.000
_cell.length_b   1.000
_cell.length_c   1.000
_cell.angle_alpha   90.00
_cell.angle_beta   90.00
_cell.angle_gamma   90.00
#
_symmetry.space_group_name_H-M   'P 1'
#
loop_
_entity.id
_entity.type
_entity.pdbx_description
1 polymer ?
#
loop_
_entity_poly.entity_id
_entity_poly.type
_entity_poly.pdbx_seq_one_letter_code
_entity_poly.pdbx_strand_id
1 'polypeptide(L)'
;MTDSHDETQEELFYEEAPRSSIAEGIGVFVALIALVVIGYAGYAWLTPGMEFGDILKRAPRTEQAAAPAEETKAVAMDDERCPQCSMYSMRSIAAVHASFADGSSGYFDGWGCVTNWANEHSTTLTTVEVRDIASADRDPQWIDAASAAYRYGTDKLNGSMAPFVAAYATPGMAKDDPKRGGEVMDYAALLAELGISSSAPAMDGDMDMDPAKQDAAGETQMDDALEGMNHSGHDHAAMDGADKAMPAADKDSSTGTASSSLYNKAGFSDFSCQYCGMFADKSMTHVVVRWQDGSYTQHDSFDCVFNLMADEARSIDAIEFTAYDVDNPGSHWLDARNAWFLYDTDTVKGSMPPYVAGFASRADAENAQAGLGGQLLDFNGLAAMWQQ
;
A
#
# COMPACT_ATOMS: atom_id res chain seq x y z
N MET A 1 44.22 -34.88 33.05
CA MET A 1 44.53 -33.95 31.94
C MET A 1 43.28 -33.13 31.74
N THR A 2 43.21 -32.01 32.45
CA THR A 2 42.15 -31.01 32.41
C THR A 2 42.71 -29.83 31.65
N ASP A 3 42.18 -29.59 30.45
CA ASP A 3 42.57 -28.49 29.58
C ASP A 3 41.77 -27.25 29.99
N SER A 4 42.46 -26.24 30.48
CA SER A 4 41.91 -24.93 30.86
C SER A 4 42.00 -24.00 29.66
N HIS A 5 40.86 -23.66 29.08
CA HIS A 5 40.76 -22.59 28.09
C HIS A 5 40.87 -21.23 28.78
N ASP A 6 41.86 -20.47 28.32
CA ASP A 6 42.22 -19.11 28.72
C ASP A 6 41.28 -18.12 28.00
N GLU A 7 40.35 -17.51 28.73
CA GLU A 7 39.49 -16.42 28.26
C GLU A 7 40.26 -15.09 28.37
N THR A 8 40.88 -14.67 27.28
CA THR A 8 41.37 -13.30 27.15
C THR A 8 40.19 -12.37 26.89
N GLN A 9 39.81 -11.59 27.92
CA GLN A 9 38.89 -10.46 27.79
C GLN A 9 39.47 -9.40 26.85
N GLU A 10 38.85 -9.20 25.69
CA GLU A 10 39.01 -7.99 24.89
C GLU A 10 38.24 -6.84 25.56
N GLU A 11 38.96 -5.95 26.24
CA GLU A 11 38.44 -4.66 26.69
C GLU A 11 38.12 -3.79 25.46
N LEU A 12 36.84 -3.73 25.10
CA LEU A 12 36.30 -2.75 24.16
C LEU A 12 36.42 -1.36 24.77
N PHE A 13 37.47 -0.63 24.38
CA PHE A 13 37.60 0.81 24.60
C PHE A 13 36.47 1.54 23.88
N TYR A 14 35.47 1.98 24.63
CA TYR A 14 34.46 2.93 24.17
C TYR A 14 35.13 4.32 24.07
N GLU A 15 35.47 4.75 22.86
CA GLU A 15 35.80 6.16 22.60
C GLU A 15 34.54 7.01 22.83
N GLU A 16 34.54 7.80 23.91
CA GLU A 16 33.49 8.80 24.17
C GLU A 16 33.41 9.77 22.99
N ALA A 17 32.26 9.79 22.30
CA ALA A 17 31.98 10.77 21.27
C ALA A 17 32.17 12.20 21.83
N PRO A 18 32.80 13.11 21.08
CA PRO A 18 33.08 14.46 21.55
C PRO A 18 31.76 15.16 21.90
N ARG A 19 31.58 15.48 23.18
CA ARG A 19 30.46 16.29 23.67
C ARG A 19 30.50 17.63 22.92
N SER A 20 29.56 17.85 22.01
CA SER A 20 29.41 19.13 21.33
C SER A 20 29.22 20.21 22.40
N SER A 21 30.20 21.10 22.50
CA SER A 21 30.17 22.12 23.53
C SER A 21 29.06 23.12 23.17
N ILE A 22 28.26 23.49 24.17
CA ILE A 22 27.20 24.52 24.07
C ILE A 22 27.74 25.84 23.46
N ALA A 23 29.06 26.05 23.47
CA ALA A 23 29.73 27.18 22.84
C ALA A 23 29.61 27.21 21.30
N GLU A 24 29.52 26.06 20.61
CA GLU A 24 29.40 26.02 19.15
C GLU A 24 27.99 26.43 18.68
N GLY A 25 26.95 26.10 19.45
CA GLY A 25 25.56 26.49 19.15
C GLY A 25 25.32 28.00 19.25
N ILE A 26 25.98 28.68 20.20
CA ILE A 26 25.86 30.14 20.37
C ILE A 26 26.45 30.87 19.16
N GLY A 27 27.56 30.37 18.59
CA GLY A 27 28.19 30.95 17.41
C GLY A 27 27.27 30.95 16.19
N VAL A 28 26.61 29.82 15.93
CA VAL A 28 25.65 29.68 14.81
C VAL A 28 24.44 30.59 14.99
N PHE A 29 23.90 30.69 16.20
CA PHE A 29 22.75 31.54 16.49
C PHE A 29 23.07 33.04 16.30
N VAL A 30 24.23 33.50 16.77
CA VAL A 30 24.68 34.88 16.57
C VAL A 30 24.90 35.19 15.09
N ALA A 31 25.46 34.25 14.32
CA ALA A 31 25.64 34.41 12.88
C ALA A 31 24.31 34.56 12.11
N LEU A 32 23.29 33.77 12.47
CA LEU A 32 21.95 33.88 11.87
C LEU A 32 21.28 35.22 12.17
N ILE A 33 21.37 35.70 13.42
CA ILE A 33 20.84 37.03 13.78
C ILE A 33 21.56 38.13 12.98
N ALA A 34 22.89 38.04 12.83
CA ALA A 34 23.65 39.02 12.06
C ALA A 34 23.20 39.07 10.59
N LEU A 35 22.94 37.92 9.97
CA LEU A 35 22.43 37.86 8.58
C LEU A 35 21.04 38.48 8.43
N VAL A 36 20.13 38.26 9.39
CA VAL A 36 18.80 38.88 9.39
C VAL A 36 18.91 40.40 9.50
N VAL A 37 19.78 40.90 10.38
CA VAL A 37 19.99 42.35 10.56
C VAL A 37 20.61 42.98 9.30
N ILE A 38 21.58 42.33 8.67
CA ILE A 38 22.20 42.81 7.42
C ILE A 38 21.17 42.82 6.28
N GLY A 39 20.38 41.75 6.14
CA GLY A 39 19.30 41.68 5.15
C GLY A 39 18.27 42.79 5.34
N TYR A 40 17.86 43.05 6.58
CA TYR A 40 16.95 44.14 6.91
C TYR A 40 17.53 45.52 6.61
N ALA A 41 18.79 45.78 6.99
CA ALA A 41 19.47 47.04 6.70
C ALA A 41 19.61 47.29 5.18
N GLY A 42 19.94 46.24 4.41
CA GLY A 42 20.00 46.31 2.95
C GLY A 42 18.63 46.61 2.32
N TYR A 43 17.57 45.96 2.81
CA TYR A 43 16.20 46.19 2.36
C TYR A 43 15.74 47.63 2.64
N ALA A 44 15.99 48.13 3.85
CA ALA A 44 15.64 49.50 4.25
C ALA A 44 16.39 50.55 3.42
N TRP A 45 17.63 50.28 3.01
CA TRP A 45 18.41 51.16 2.15
C TRP A 45 17.90 51.20 0.70
N LEU A 46 17.39 50.07 0.20
CA LEU A 46 16.84 49.95 -1.16
C LEU A 46 15.42 50.53 -1.29
N THR A 47 14.71 50.77 -0.18
CA THR A 47 13.32 51.23 -0.17
C THR A 47 13.08 52.50 0.69
N PRO A 48 13.78 53.62 0.43
CA PRO A 48 13.61 54.83 1.21
C PRO A 48 12.18 55.39 1.03
N GLY A 49 11.39 55.36 2.12
CA GLY A 49 10.04 55.95 2.17
C GLY A 49 8.89 54.98 2.48
N MET A 50 9.14 53.69 2.70
CA MET A 50 8.12 52.78 3.27
C MET A 50 8.29 52.68 4.79
N GLU A 51 7.35 53.24 5.56
CA GLU A 51 7.29 52.99 7.00
C GLU A 51 6.77 51.57 7.26
N PHE A 52 7.33 50.86 8.23
CA PHE A 52 6.94 49.48 8.58
C PHE A 52 5.43 49.35 8.90
N GLY A 53 4.78 50.46 9.28
CA GLY A 53 3.34 50.54 9.48
C GLY A 53 2.50 50.40 8.21
N ASP A 54 3.03 50.71 7.03
CA ASP A 54 2.29 50.63 5.75
C ASP A 54 2.21 49.20 5.21
N ILE A 55 3.17 48.34 5.59
CA ILE A 55 3.18 46.92 5.24
C ILE A 55 2.07 46.15 5.99
N LEU A 56 1.75 46.57 7.22
CA LEU A 56 0.69 45.97 8.02
C LEU A 56 -0.69 46.64 7.83
N LYS A 57 -0.76 47.79 7.16
CA LYS A 57 -2.00 48.56 6.95
C LYS A 57 -2.56 48.52 5.53
N ARG A 58 -2.01 47.70 4.62
CA ARG A 58 -2.70 47.38 3.37
C ARG A 58 -3.96 46.58 3.69
N ALA A 59 -5.05 47.32 3.91
CA ALA A 59 -6.40 46.80 3.97
C ALA A 59 -6.71 46.01 2.68
N PRO A 60 -7.50 44.93 2.79
CA PRO A 60 -7.89 44.14 1.63
C PRO A 60 -8.59 45.03 0.60
N ARG A 61 -8.17 44.88 -0.66
CA ARG A 61 -8.76 45.53 -1.82
C ARG A 61 -10.25 45.17 -1.83
N THR A 62 -11.13 46.16 -1.68
CA THR A 62 -12.58 45.99 -1.89
C THR A 62 -12.81 45.60 -3.34
N GLU A 63 -12.86 44.30 -3.60
CA GLU A 63 -13.49 43.74 -4.78
C GLU A 63 -15.01 43.94 -4.65
N GLN A 64 -15.55 44.54 -5.69
CA GLN A 64 -16.95 44.78 -5.90
C GLN A 64 -17.68 43.42 -5.86
N ALA A 65 -18.62 43.28 -4.92
CA ALA A 65 -19.36 42.05 -4.68
C ALA A 65 -20.08 41.55 -5.95
N ALA A 66 -19.43 40.64 -6.67
CA ALA A 66 -20.14 39.55 -7.32
C ALA A 66 -20.77 38.70 -6.21
N ALA A 67 -21.92 38.09 -6.48
CA ALA A 67 -22.51 37.11 -5.57
C ALA A 67 -21.42 36.13 -5.11
N PRO A 68 -21.39 35.72 -3.83
CA PRO A 68 -20.35 34.82 -3.33
C PRO A 68 -20.36 33.58 -4.21
N ALA A 69 -19.33 33.44 -5.03
CA ALA A 69 -18.99 32.14 -5.56
C ALA A 69 -18.80 31.28 -4.32
N GLU A 70 -19.59 30.22 -4.23
CA GLU A 70 -19.35 29.15 -3.27
C GLU A 70 -17.86 28.83 -3.40
N GLU A 71 -17.10 29.16 -2.37
CA GLU A 71 -15.69 28.80 -2.28
C GLU A 71 -15.72 27.28 -2.24
N THR A 72 -15.57 26.65 -3.40
CA THR A 72 -15.36 25.22 -3.55
C THR A 72 -14.08 24.95 -2.80
N LYS A 73 -14.24 24.61 -1.51
CA LYS A 73 -13.18 24.11 -0.66
C LYS A 73 -12.48 23.05 -1.49
N ALA A 74 -11.24 23.30 -1.88
CA ALA A 74 -10.43 22.32 -2.57
C ALA A 74 -10.38 21.11 -1.65
N VAL A 75 -11.23 20.12 -1.92
CA VAL A 75 -11.15 18.82 -1.27
C VAL A 75 -9.76 18.34 -1.66
N ALA A 76 -8.91 18.12 -0.66
CA ALA A 76 -7.58 17.57 -0.91
C ALA A 76 -7.81 16.27 -1.69
N MET A 77 -7.34 16.22 -2.94
CA MET A 77 -7.58 15.08 -3.83
C MET A 77 -7.11 13.77 -3.17
N ASP A 78 -6.14 13.84 -2.26
CA ASP A 78 -5.51 12.72 -1.56
C ASP A 78 -6.48 11.83 -0.74
N ASP A 79 -7.68 12.31 -0.40
CA ASP A 79 -8.66 11.57 0.41
C ASP A 79 -9.78 10.89 -0.41
N GLU A 80 -9.75 10.99 -1.74
CA GLU A 80 -10.79 10.36 -2.56
C GLU A 80 -10.65 8.85 -2.59
N ARG A 81 -11.78 8.18 -2.29
CA ARG A 81 -11.89 6.72 -2.23
C ARG A 81 -12.66 6.21 -3.44
N CYS A 82 -12.17 5.10 -3.99
CA CYS A 82 -12.82 4.32 -5.01
C CYS A 82 -14.21 3.90 -4.53
N PRO A 83 -15.30 4.29 -5.22
CA PRO A 83 -16.64 3.96 -4.77
C PRO A 83 -16.94 2.45 -4.92
N GLN A 84 -16.13 1.71 -5.69
CA GLN A 84 -16.24 0.26 -5.84
C GLN A 84 -15.53 -0.54 -4.74
N CYS A 85 -14.28 -0.19 -4.42
CA CYS A 85 -13.44 -0.99 -3.51
C CYS A 85 -12.98 -0.23 -2.25
N SER A 86 -13.43 1.02 -2.06
CA SER A 86 -13.05 1.89 -0.94
C SER A 86 -11.56 2.20 -0.79
N MET A 87 -10.70 1.76 -1.73
CA MET A 87 -9.27 2.10 -1.76
C MET A 87 -9.05 3.57 -2.14
N TYR A 88 -7.96 4.17 -1.69
CA TYR A 88 -7.61 5.54 -2.06
C TYR A 88 -7.18 5.61 -3.52
N SER A 89 -8.11 5.97 -4.41
CA SER A 89 -7.90 5.96 -5.86
C SER A 89 -6.71 6.82 -6.26
N MET A 90 -6.49 7.95 -5.59
CA MET A 90 -5.38 8.86 -5.89
C MET A 90 -4.00 8.28 -5.54
N ARG A 91 -3.93 7.21 -4.74
CA ARG A 91 -2.68 6.48 -4.48
C ARG A 91 -2.38 5.42 -5.54
N SER A 92 -3.37 5.05 -6.36
CA SER A 92 -3.17 4.10 -7.45
C SER A 92 -2.46 4.76 -8.64
N ILE A 93 -1.42 4.08 -9.14
CA ILE A 93 -0.75 4.45 -10.40
C ILE A 93 -1.61 4.11 -11.63
N ALA A 94 -2.69 3.36 -11.46
CA ALA A 94 -3.64 2.97 -12.49
C ALA A 94 -5.01 3.65 -12.31
N ALA A 95 -5.08 4.72 -11.52
CA ALA A 95 -6.32 5.41 -11.20
C ALA A 95 -7.07 5.87 -12.46
N VAL A 96 -8.41 5.78 -12.40
CA VAL A 96 -9.32 6.20 -13.47
C VAL A 96 -10.37 7.12 -12.89
N HIS A 97 -10.52 8.32 -13.43
CA HIS A 97 -11.65 9.18 -13.15
C HIS A 97 -12.70 8.92 -14.23
N ALA A 98 -13.87 8.44 -13.84
CA ALA A 98 -14.94 8.08 -14.78
C ALA A 98 -16.25 8.77 -14.41
N SER A 99 -16.95 9.25 -15.44
CA SER A 99 -18.35 9.69 -15.35
C SER A 99 -19.24 8.78 -16.18
N PHE A 100 -20.46 8.54 -15.71
CA PHE A 100 -21.40 7.59 -16.30
C PHE A 100 -22.71 8.26 -16.75
N ALA A 101 -23.47 7.57 -17.60
CA ALA A 101 -24.69 8.10 -18.22
C ALA A 101 -25.83 8.36 -17.22
N ASP A 102 -25.80 7.74 -16.05
CA ASP A 102 -26.71 8.00 -14.94
C ASP A 102 -26.37 9.27 -14.13
N GLY A 103 -25.29 9.97 -14.51
CA GLY A 103 -24.80 11.17 -13.85
C GLY A 103 -23.88 10.91 -12.65
N SER A 104 -23.60 9.64 -12.32
CA SER A 104 -22.58 9.31 -11.33
C SER A 104 -21.17 9.59 -11.88
N SER A 105 -20.26 9.97 -11.00
CA SER A 105 -18.85 10.10 -11.31
C SER A 105 -18.01 9.79 -10.07
N GLY A 106 -16.74 9.42 -10.29
CA GLY A 106 -15.81 9.17 -9.21
C GLY A 106 -14.43 8.75 -9.70
N TYR A 107 -13.49 8.76 -8.77
CA TYR A 107 -12.14 8.23 -8.98
C TYR A 107 -12.12 6.77 -8.57
N PHE A 108 -11.61 5.91 -9.44
CA PHE A 108 -11.56 4.47 -9.28
C PHE A 108 -10.11 4.01 -9.16
N ASP A 109 -9.87 2.96 -8.37
CA ASP A 109 -8.54 2.37 -8.16
C ASP A 109 -7.92 1.82 -9.46
N GLY A 110 -8.76 1.46 -10.42
CA GLY A 110 -8.33 1.04 -11.76
C GLY A 110 -9.49 0.61 -12.65
N TRP A 111 -9.18 0.19 -13.87
CA TRP A 111 -10.16 -0.24 -14.88
C TRP A 111 -11.07 -1.37 -14.40
N GLY A 112 -10.56 -2.34 -13.61
CA GLY A 112 -11.40 -3.40 -13.03
C GLY A 112 -12.52 -2.84 -12.12
N CYS A 113 -12.25 -1.79 -11.36
CA CYS A 113 -13.27 -1.13 -10.54
C CYS A 113 -14.33 -0.44 -11.41
N VAL A 114 -13.90 0.22 -12.49
CA VAL A 114 -14.79 0.90 -13.45
C VAL A 114 -15.71 -0.12 -14.12
N THR A 115 -15.18 -1.27 -14.57
CA THR A 115 -15.97 -2.36 -15.17
C THR A 115 -17.03 -2.88 -14.20
N ASN A 116 -16.63 -3.18 -12.96
CA ASN A 116 -17.55 -3.69 -11.95
C ASN A 116 -18.65 -2.68 -11.64
N TRP A 117 -18.29 -1.41 -11.45
CA TRP A 117 -19.25 -0.34 -11.22
C TRP A 117 -20.26 -0.20 -12.36
N ALA A 118 -19.78 -0.14 -13.61
CA ALA A 118 -20.63 -0.01 -14.80
C ALA A 118 -21.64 -1.17 -14.91
N ASN A 119 -21.17 -2.39 -14.65
CA ASN A 119 -21.99 -3.61 -14.69
C ASN A 119 -23.03 -3.63 -13.56
N GLU A 120 -22.62 -3.35 -12.33
CA GLU A 120 -23.50 -3.35 -11.15
C GLU A 120 -24.60 -2.29 -11.26
N HIS A 121 -24.27 -1.11 -11.78
CA HIS A 121 -25.21 -0.01 -11.94
C HIS A 121 -25.92 -0.01 -13.31
N SER A 122 -25.59 -0.97 -14.19
CA SER A 122 -26.13 -1.07 -15.55
C SER A 122 -26.06 0.26 -16.31
N THR A 123 -24.90 0.91 -16.25
CA THR A 123 -24.65 2.26 -16.79
C THR A 123 -23.50 2.24 -17.80
N THR A 124 -23.36 3.30 -18.60
CA THR A 124 -22.34 3.40 -19.65
C THR A 124 -21.40 4.56 -19.40
N LEU A 125 -20.14 4.44 -19.83
CA LEU A 125 -19.17 5.53 -19.69
C LEU A 125 -19.54 6.73 -20.57
N THR A 126 -19.27 7.94 -20.06
CA THR A 126 -19.49 9.21 -20.77
C THR A 126 -18.19 9.98 -20.95
N THR A 127 -17.44 10.20 -19.87
CA THR A 127 -16.09 10.78 -19.90
C THR A 127 -15.18 9.93 -19.03
N VAL A 128 -13.92 9.80 -19.46
CA VAL A 128 -12.91 9.07 -18.71
C VAL A 128 -11.59 9.81 -18.82
N GLU A 129 -10.97 10.06 -17.67
CA GLU A 129 -9.59 10.49 -17.56
C GLU A 129 -8.81 9.37 -16.86
N VAL A 130 -7.58 9.14 -17.31
CA VAL A 130 -6.69 8.13 -16.73
C VAL A 130 -5.40 8.77 -16.28
N ARG A 131 -4.79 8.21 -15.24
CA ARG A 131 -3.47 8.66 -14.78
C ARG A 131 -2.39 8.13 -15.74
N ASP A 132 -1.57 9.02 -16.27
CA ASP A 132 -0.40 8.63 -17.07
C ASP A 132 0.64 7.96 -16.17
N ILE A 133 0.93 6.69 -16.45
CA ILE A 133 1.80 5.88 -15.62
C ILE A 133 3.27 6.34 -15.66
N ALA A 134 3.66 7.10 -16.69
CA ALA A 134 4.99 7.68 -16.77
C ALA A 134 5.19 8.88 -15.83
N SER A 135 4.09 9.47 -15.36
CA SER A 135 4.08 10.65 -14.48
C SER A 135 3.84 10.32 -12.99
N ALA A 136 3.57 9.06 -12.68
CA ALA A 136 2.92 8.65 -11.44
C ALA A 136 3.67 9.02 -10.14
N ASP A 137 4.99 9.18 -10.18
CA ASP A 137 5.83 9.28 -8.97
C ASP A 137 6.02 10.71 -8.40
N ARG A 138 5.67 11.79 -9.14
CA ARG A 138 5.94 13.17 -8.66
C ARG A 138 4.85 14.21 -8.93
N ASP A 139 4.03 14.02 -9.94
CA ASP A 139 2.90 14.90 -10.26
C ASP A 139 1.96 14.15 -11.21
N PRO A 140 0.87 13.55 -10.72
CA PRO A 140 0.00 12.71 -11.54
C PRO A 140 -0.60 13.52 -12.67
N GLN A 141 -0.21 13.23 -13.90
CA GLN A 141 -0.85 13.78 -15.08
C GLN A 141 -2.08 12.97 -15.42
N TRP A 142 -3.22 13.64 -15.47
CA TRP A 142 -4.47 13.11 -15.96
C TRP A 142 -4.56 13.37 -17.46
N ILE A 143 -4.83 12.32 -18.22
CA ILE A 143 -4.98 12.38 -19.67
C ILE A 143 -6.36 11.88 -20.08
N ASP A 144 -6.91 12.44 -21.15
CA ASP A 144 -8.13 11.93 -21.76
C ASP A 144 -7.91 10.48 -22.22
N ALA A 145 -8.74 9.58 -21.70
CA ALA A 145 -8.63 8.15 -21.96
C ALA A 145 -8.71 7.81 -23.45
N ALA A 146 -9.53 8.55 -24.21
CA ALA A 146 -9.68 8.33 -25.65
C ALA A 146 -8.39 8.61 -26.44
N SER A 147 -7.49 9.43 -25.88
CA SER A 147 -6.19 9.78 -26.50
C SER A 147 -5.01 8.94 -25.99
N ALA A 148 -5.23 8.13 -24.96
CA ALA A 148 -4.20 7.34 -24.32
C ALA A 148 -3.90 6.04 -25.09
N ALA A 149 -2.73 5.47 -24.80
CA ALA A 149 -2.41 4.09 -25.16
C ALA A 149 -2.32 3.23 -23.91
N TYR A 150 -2.70 1.97 -24.02
CA TYR A 150 -2.85 1.08 -22.88
C TYR A 150 -1.94 -0.13 -23.01
N ARG A 151 -1.46 -0.64 -21.87
CA ARG A 151 -0.96 -2.01 -21.75
C ARG A 151 -1.95 -2.83 -20.93
N TYR A 152 -2.61 -3.79 -21.57
CA TYR A 152 -3.57 -4.69 -20.95
C TYR A 152 -2.91 -6.01 -20.56
N GLY A 153 -3.27 -6.54 -19.38
CA GLY A 153 -2.73 -7.82 -18.89
C GLY A 153 -1.29 -7.72 -18.39
N THR A 154 -0.89 -6.56 -17.87
CA THR A 154 0.44 -6.38 -17.25
C THR A 154 0.48 -7.07 -15.89
N ASP A 155 1.38 -8.04 -15.69
CA ASP A 155 1.59 -8.73 -14.41
C ASP A 155 2.49 -7.92 -13.45
N LYS A 156 2.94 -6.74 -13.86
CA LYS A 156 3.88 -5.88 -13.12
C LYS A 156 3.23 -4.67 -12.47
N LEU A 157 1.93 -4.48 -12.68
CA LEU A 157 1.16 -3.52 -11.91
C LEU A 157 0.69 -4.19 -10.63
N ASN A 158 1.18 -3.71 -9.49
CA ASN A 158 0.62 -4.07 -8.18
C ASN A 158 -0.71 -3.32 -8.02
N GLY A 159 -1.79 -3.91 -8.53
CA GLY A 159 -3.16 -3.45 -8.29
C GLY A 159 -3.94 -4.49 -7.51
N SER A 160 -5.04 -4.07 -6.89
CA SER A 160 -5.91 -4.95 -6.10
C SER A 160 -6.79 -5.87 -6.95
N MET A 161 -7.08 -5.51 -8.20
CA MET A 161 -8.00 -6.26 -9.06
C MET A 161 -7.54 -6.31 -10.52
N ALA A 162 -7.51 -7.53 -11.06
CA ALA A 162 -7.35 -7.78 -12.48
C ALA A 162 -8.63 -7.37 -13.25
N PRO A 163 -8.52 -6.99 -14.53
CA PRO A 163 -7.29 -6.90 -15.30
C PRO A 163 -6.48 -5.63 -14.97
N PHE A 164 -5.16 -5.80 -14.93
CA PHE A 164 -4.24 -4.69 -14.73
C PHE A 164 -4.00 -3.94 -16.04
N VAL A 165 -4.24 -2.63 -16.01
CA VAL A 165 -4.18 -1.76 -17.18
C VAL A 165 -3.32 -0.55 -16.87
N ALA A 166 -2.22 -0.38 -17.60
CA ALA A 166 -1.37 0.80 -17.54
C ALA A 166 -1.76 1.77 -18.67
N ALA A 167 -1.99 3.04 -18.35
CA ALA A 167 -2.26 4.08 -19.33
C ALA A 167 -1.00 4.92 -19.59
N TYR A 168 -0.76 5.27 -20.85
CA TYR A 168 0.35 6.08 -21.30
C TYR A 168 -0.17 7.24 -22.15
N ALA A 169 0.44 8.41 -22.01
CA ALA A 169 0.09 9.60 -22.80
C ALA A 169 0.25 9.42 -24.31
N THR A 170 1.09 8.48 -24.77
CA THR A 170 1.27 8.21 -26.20
C THR A 170 1.48 6.72 -26.49
N PRO A 171 1.13 6.24 -27.72
CA PRO A 171 1.43 4.88 -28.15
C PRO A 171 2.91 4.51 -28.14
N GLY A 172 3.80 5.47 -28.41
CA GLY A 172 5.25 5.25 -28.36
C GLY A 172 5.70 4.85 -26.95
N MET A 173 5.23 5.57 -25.94
CA MET A 173 5.55 5.29 -24.53
C MET A 173 5.08 3.89 -24.10
N ALA A 174 3.89 3.47 -24.51
CA ALA A 174 3.39 2.13 -24.22
C ALA A 174 4.26 1.04 -24.89
N LYS A 175 4.68 1.25 -26.14
CA LYS A 175 5.56 0.33 -26.88
C LYS A 175 6.96 0.25 -26.27
N ASP A 176 7.48 1.38 -25.81
CA ASP A 176 8.83 1.52 -25.25
C ASP A 176 8.96 1.03 -23.79
N ASP A 177 7.86 0.55 -23.19
CA ASP A 177 7.85 -0.03 -21.84
C ASP A 177 7.54 -1.55 -21.83
N PRO A 178 8.31 -2.39 -22.56
CA PRO A 178 8.03 -3.82 -22.66
C PRO A 178 8.23 -4.58 -21.34
N LYS A 179 9.01 -4.00 -20.41
CA LYS A 179 9.27 -4.59 -19.09
C LYS A 179 8.01 -4.76 -18.24
N ARG A 180 6.95 -4.00 -18.51
CA ARG A 180 5.67 -4.16 -17.82
C ARG A 180 4.85 -5.36 -18.32
N GLY A 181 5.20 -5.96 -19.46
CA GLY A 181 4.40 -7.02 -20.06
C GLY A 181 3.03 -6.53 -20.57
N GLY A 182 2.19 -7.46 -21.00
CA GLY A 182 0.87 -7.16 -21.56
C GLY A 182 0.88 -6.71 -23.03
N GLU A 183 -0.31 -6.62 -23.60
CA GLU A 183 -0.56 -6.20 -24.98
C GLU A 183 -0.83 -4.70 -25.06
N VAL A 184 -0.28 -4.03 -26.08
CA VAL A 184 -0.55 -2.61 -26.32
C VAL A 184 -1.88 -2.46 -27.07
N MET A 185 -2.83 -1.75 -26.47
CA MET A 185 -4.17 -1.51 -27.01
C MET A 185 -4.46 -0.02 -27.09
N ASP A 186 -5.33 0.37 -28.02
CA ASP A 186 -5.98 1.68 -27.98
C ASP A 186 -7.21 1.64 -27.05
N TYR A 187 -7.86 2.78 -26.88
CA TYR A 187 -9.03 2.92 -26.01
C TYR A 187 -10.21 2.03 -26.42
N ALA A 188 -10.51 1.93 -27.72
CA ALA A 188 -11.64 1.17 -28.22
C ALA A 188 -11.43 -0.34 -28.04
N ALA A 189 -10.23 -0.83 -28.33
CA ALA A 189 -9.83 -2.21 -28.09
C ALA A 189 -9.87 -2.55 -26.60
N LEU A 190 -9.38 -1.64 -25.73
CA LEU A 190 -9.47 -1.83 -24.28
C LEU A 190 -10.93 -1.95 -23.81
N LEU A 191 -11.82 -1.06 -24.23
CA LEU A 191 -13.23 -1.13 -23.82
C LEU A 191 -13.91 -2.43 -24.28
N ALA A 192 -13.60 -2.88 -25.50
CA ALA A 192 -14.10 -4.14 -26.02
C ALA A 192 -13.61 -5.34 -25.20
N GLU A 193 -12.31 -5.37 -24.86
CA GLU A 193 -11.70 -6.40 -24.03
C GLU A 193 -12.29 -6.42 -22.61
N LEU A 194 -12.55 -5.25 -22.02
CA LEU A 194 -13.17 -5.13 -20.70
C LEU A 194 -14.70 -5.37 -20.70
N GLY A 195 -15.32 -5.51 -21.87
CA GLY A 195 -16.78 -5.64 -22.01
C GLY A 195 -17.55 -4.40 -21.55
N ILE A 196 -16.95 -3.21 -21.58
CA ILE A 196 -17.59 -1.96 -21.16
C ILE A 196 -18.12 -1.22 -22.38
N SER A 197 -19.37 -0.75 -22.30
CA SER A 197 -19.92 0.16 -23.31
C SER A 197 -19.66 1.63 -22.95
N SER A 198 -19.31 2.42 -23.95
CA SER A 198 -19.09 3.86 -23.82
C SER A 198 -19.94 4.61 -24.83
N SER A 199 -20.51 5.72 -24.37
CA SER A 199 -21.17 6.73 -25.21
C SER A 199 -20.23 7.86 -25.61
N ALA A 200 -19.00 7.86 -25.09
CA ALA A 200 -17.98 8.83 -25.46
C ALA A 200 -17.74 8.71 -26.98
N PRO A 201 -17.69 9.82 -27.72
CA PRO A 201 -17.33 9.77 -29.12
C PRO A 201 -15.94 9.17 -29.24
N ALA A 202 -15.80 8.07 -29.97
CA ALA A 202 -14.50 7.61 -30.40
C ALA A 202 -13.89 8.78 -31.18
N MET A 203 -12.78 9.33 -30.69
CA MET A 203 -12.00 10.26 -31.50
C MET A 203 -11.50 9.44 -32.68
N ASP A 204 -11.91 9.79 -33.90
CA ASP A 204 -11.32 9.28 -35.16
C ASP A 204 -9.89 9.81 -35.28
N GLY A 205 -9.03 9.43 -34.34
CA GLY A 205 -7.60 9.61 -34.46
C GLY A 205 -7.10 8.43 -35.28
N ASP A 206 -6.74 8.68 -36.54
CA ASP A 206 -5.91 7.77 -37.34
C ASP A 206 -4.57 7.56 -36.62
N MET A 207 -4.57 6.71 -35.60
CA MET A 207 -3.35 6.11 -35.10
C MET A 207 -2.94 5.11 -36.17
N ASP A 208 -1.95 5.49 -36.99
CA ASP A 208 -1.23 4.62 -37.91
C ASP A 208 -0.55 3.48 -37.12
N MET A 209 -1.35 2.54 -36.64
CA MET A 209 -0.92 1.24 -36.15
C MET A 209 -0.69 0.40 -37.40
N ASP A 210 0.57 0.35 -37.85
CA ASP A 210 1.00 -0.48 -38.97
C ASP A 210 0.49 -1.93 -38.78
N PRO A 211 -0.52 -2.39 -39.56
CA PRO A 211 -1.09 -3.72 -39.40
C PRO A 211 -0.12 -4.83 -39.84
N ALA A 212 1.03 -4.48 -40.45
CA ALA A 212 1.99 -5.45 -40.98
C ALA A 212 2.92 -6.08 -39.91
N LYS A 213 2.69 -5.85 -38.61
CA LYS A 213 3.52 -6.44 -37.53
C LYS A 213 2.77 -7.33 -36.54
N GLN A 214 1.50 -7.65 -36.77
CA GLN A 214 0.76 -8.61 -35.93
C GLN A 214 1.03 -10.09 -36.27
N ASP A 215 1.67 -10.39 -37.41
CA ASP A 215 1.97 -11.77 -37.83
C ASP A 215 3.41 -12.19 -37.52
N ALA A 216 3.74 -12.37 -36.24
CA ALA A 216 4.96 -13.06 -35.82
C ALA A 216 4.83 -13.69 -34.42
N ALA A 217 3.68 -14.30 -34.11
CA ALA A 217 3.59 -15.31 -33.06
C ALA A 217 3.54 -16.68 -33.75
N GLY A 218 4.66 -17.41 -33.65
CA GLY A 218 4.86 -18.68 -34.35
C GLY A 218 3.83 -19.74 -33.95
N GLU A 219 3.12 -20.27 -34.94
CA GLU A 219 2.51 -21.59 -34.88
C GLU A 219 3.59 -22.61 -34.57
N THR A 220 3.59 -23.13 -33.34
CA THR A 220 4.27 -24.38 -33.03
C THR A 220 3.27 -25.50 -33.22
N GLN A 221 3.39 -26.13 -34.38
CA GLN A 221 2.69 -27.32 -34.80
C GLN A 221 3.05 -28.49 -33.86
N MET A 222 2.08 -29.01 -33.12
CA MET A 222 2.20 -30.20 -32.28
C MET A 222 1.35 -31.31 -32.92
N ASP A 223 1.93 -31.95 -33.93
CA ASP A 223 1.47 -33.24 -34.44
C ASP A 223 2.43 -34.34 -33.95
N ASP A 224 1.88 -35.53 -33.66
CA ASP A 224 2.54 -36.80 -33.28
C ASP A 224 3.05 -36.97 -31.85
N ALA A 225 2.19 -37.55 -30.98
CA ALA A 225 2.56 -38.63 -30.05
C ALA A 225 1.31 -39.22 -29.34
N LEU A 226 0.57 -40.09 -30.02
CA LEU A 226 -0.43 -40.97 -29.39
C LEU A 226 -0.14 -42.41 -29.79
N GLU A 227 0.85 -43.03 -29.15
CA GLU A 227 1.00 -44.48 -29.16
C GLU A 227 1.69 -44.98 -27.88
N GLY A 228 0.92 -45.73 -27.09
CA GLY A 228 1.43 -46.77 -26.19
C GLY A 228 1.84 -46.35 -24.78
N MET A 229 1.02 -46.70 -23.78
CA MET A 229 1.50 -47.59 -22.72
C MET A 229 0.35 -48.21 -21.91
N ASN A 230 0.39 -49.53 -21.87
CA ASN A 230 -0.47 -50.46 -21.17
C ASN A 230 -0.02 -50.62 -19.71
N HIS A 231 -1.00 -50.84 -18.83
CA HIS A 231 -1.00 -51.65 -17.60
C HIS A 231 0.23 -51.74 -16.67
N SER A 232 0.04 -51.23 -15.45
CA SER A 232 0.17 -51.96 -14.16
C SER A 232 -0.40 -51.03 -13.07
N GLY A 233 -1.35 -51.39 -12.20
CA GLY A 233 -1.48 -52.64 -11.46
C GLY A 233 -0.75 -52.50 -10.13
N HIS A 234 -1.22 -51.61 -9.23
CA HIS A 234 -0.73 -51.52 -7.85
C HIS A 234 -1.86 -51.57 -6.84
N ASP A 235 -1.77 -52.62 -6.03
CA ASP A 235 -2.62 -52.97 -4.91
C ASP A 235 -2.52 -51.94 -3.79
N HIS A 236 -3.66 -51.43 -3.33
CA HIS A 236 -3.74 -50.73 -2.05
C HIS A 236 -3.87 -51.76 -0.93
N ALA A 237 -2.73 -52.07 -0.30
CA ALA A 237 -2.70 -52.73 0.99
C ALA A 237 -3.18 -51.76 2.07
N ALA A 238 -4.19 -52.20 2.82
CA ALA A 238 -4.65 -51.58 4.04
C ALA A 238 -3.50 -51.52 5.08
N MET A 239 -3.28 -50.34 5.65
CA MET A 239 -2.60 -50.21 6.92
C MET A 239 -3.55 -49.62 7.95
N ASP A 240 -4.14 -50.54 8.71
CA ASP A 240 -4.71 -50.29 10.03
C ASP A 240 -3.59 -49.95 11.02
N GLY A 241 -3.85 -48.96 11.87
CA GLY A 241 -3.33 -48.92 13.24
C GLY A 241 -2.15 -47.99 13.50
N ALA A 242 -2.43 -46.85 14.14
CA ALA A 242 -1.86 -46.53 15.46
C ALA A 242 -2.47 -45.23 15.99
N ASP A 243 -3.52 -45.38 16.81
CA ASP A 243 -3.95 -44.37 17.76
C ASP A 243 -2.79 -44.05 18.72
N LYS A 244 -2.18 -42.88 18.55
CA LYS A 244 -1.45 -42.20 19.62
C LYS A 244 -2.20 -40.94 19.98
N ALA A 245 -3.06 -41.09 20.98
CA ALA A 245 -3.65 -39.98 21.70
C ALA A 245 -2.53 -39.06 22.21
N MET A 246 -2.44 -37.87 21.63
CA MET A 246 -1.75 -36.75 22.26
C MET A 246 -2.55 -36.36 23.51
N PRO A 247 -1.89 -36.07 24.65
CA PRO A 247 -2.60 -35.57 25.82
C PRO A 247 -3.24 -34.23 25.45
N ALA A 248 -4.55 -34.15 25.59
CA ALA A 248 -5.28 -32.89 25.56
C ALA A 248 -4.62 -31.95 26.56
N ALA A 249 -3.96 -30.91 26.08
CA ALA A 249 -3.52 -29.81 26.92
C ALA A 249 -4.79 -29.20 27.53
N ASP A 250 -4.80 -29.06 28.85
CA ASP A 250 -5.86 -28.43 29.62
C ASP A 250 -6.18 -27.04 29.03
N LYS A 251 -7.26 -26.97 28.25
CA LYS A 251 -7.90 -25.72 27.82
C LYS A 251 -8.80 -25.24 28.95
N ASP A 252 -8.22 -24.90 30.11
CA ASP A 252 -8.96 -24.16 31.13
C ASP A 252 -8.01 -23.40 32.07
N SER A 253 -7.90 -22.08 31.86
CA SER A 253 -7.90 -21.05 32.91
C SER A 253 -7.27 -19.74 32.45
N SER A 254 -8.00 -19.01 31.62
CA SER A 254 -8.01 -17.56 31.75
C SER A 254 -9.42 -17.06 31.48
N THR A 255 -10.27 -17.15 32.50
CA THR A 255 -11.46 -16.29 32.66
C THR A 255 -11.03 -14.85 32.98
N GLY A 256 -10.04 -14.35 32.24
CA GLY A 256 -9.72 -12.94 32.17
C GLY A 256 -10.93 -12.26 31.55
N THR A 257 -11.63 -11.49 32.38
CA THR A 257 -12.60 -10.46 31.98
C THR A 257 -12.23 -9.97 30.58
N ALA A 258 -13.12 -10.17 29.60
CA ALA A 258 -12.90 -9.77 28.22
C ALA A 258 -12.40 -8.32 28.21
N SER A 259 -11.08 -8.17 28.12
CA SER A 259 -10.46 -6.87 27.91
C SER A 259 -11.00 -6.49 26.55
N SER A 260 -11.95 -5.56 26.53
CA SER A 260 -12.51 -5.03 25.29
C SER A 260 -11.32 -4.66 24.40
N SER A 261 -11.14 -5.43 23.32
CA SER A 261 -10.04 -5.25 22.38
C SER A 261 -9.99 -3.80 21.90
N LEU A 262 -8.81 -3.32 21.56
CA LEU A 262 -8.64 -2.02 20.91
C LEU A 262 -9.57 -1.90 19.70
N TYR A 263 -9.77 -2.99 18.95
CA TYR A 263 -10.70 -3.05 17.83
C TYR A 263 -12.13 -2.63 18.22
N ASN A 264 -12.68 -3.23 19.28
CA ASN A 264 -14.03 -2.88 19.76
C ASN A 264 -14.11 -1.45 20.30
N LYS A 265 -13.03 -0.96 20.93
CA LYS A 265 -12.97 0.42 21.45
C LYS A 265 -12.89 1.47 20.34
N ALA A 266 -12.19 1.16 19.25
CA ALA A 266 -11.97 2.08 18.16
C ALA A 266 -13.25 2.39 17.38
N GLY A 267 -14.25 1.49 17.43
CA GLY A 267 -15.54 1.71 16.77
C GLY A 267 -15.42 1.84 15.25
N PHE A 268 -14.49 1.11 14.64
CA PHE A 268 -14.27 1.17 13.19
C PHE A 268 -15.55 0.77 12.44
N SER A 269 -16.04 1.67 11.60
CA SER A 269 -17.14 1.41 10.65
C SER A 269 -16.65 1.12 9.23
N ASP A 270 -15.39 1.45 8.95
CA ASP A 270 -14.67 1.19 7.71
C ASP A 270 -13.59 0.15 8.04
N PHE A 271 -13.42 -0.85 7.17
CA PHE A 271 -12.45 -1.94 7.33
C PHE A 271 -11.17 -1.72 6.51
N SER A 272 -10.98 -0.55 5.91
CA SER A 272 -9.76 -0.22 5.18
C SER A 272 -8.58 0.08 6.11
N CYS A 273 -7.40 -0.33 5.68
CA CYS A 273 -6.10 0.00 6.23
C CYS A 273 -5.85 1.50 6.05
N GLN A 274 -5.56 2.23 7.13
CA GLN A 274 -5.36 3.68 7.04
C GLN A 274 -4.09 4.07 6.28
N TYR A 275 -3.13 3.16 6.09
CA TYR A 275 -1.93 3.43 5.30
C TYR A 275 -2.12 3.11 3.81
N CYS A 276 -2.38 1.86 3.44
CA CYS A 276 -2.44 1.47 2.03
C CYS A 276 -3.86 1.49 1.42
N GLY A 277 -4.92 1.63 2.24
CA GLY A 277 -6.32 1.59 1.79
C GLY A 277 -6.88 0.19 1.54
N MET A 278 -6.08 -0.88 1.65
CA MET A 278 -6.54 -2.27 1.46
C MET A 278 -7.46 -2.73 2.61
N PHE A 279 -8.29 -3.75 2.38
CA PHE A 279 -9.20 -4.29 3.39
C PHE A 279 -8.44 -4.99 4.53
N ALA A 280 -8.34 -4.32 5.67
CA ALA A 280 -7.69 -4.83 6.87
C ALA A 280 -8.42 -6.04 7.46
N ASP A 281 -9.77 -6.08 7.41
CA ASP A 281 -10.57 -7.19 7.93
C ASP A 281 -10.43 -8.50 7.12
N LYS A 282 -9.90 -8.42 5.90
CA LYS A 282 -9.59 -9.59 5.06
C LYS A 282 -8.15 -10.05 5.21
N SER A 283 -7.32 -9.29 5.91
CA SER A 283 -5.93 -9.67 6.14
C SER A 283 -5.82 -10.68 7.27
N MET A 284 -4.96 -11.68 7.07
CA MET A 284 -4.54 -12.59 8.15
C MET A 284 -3.71 -11.86 9.22
N THR A 285 -3.19 -10.67 8.90
CA THR A 285 -2.42 -9.81 9.78
C THR A 285 -3.14 -8.50 10.04
N HIS A 286 -4.43 -8.55 10.35
CA HIS A 286 -5.16 -7.35 10.75
C HIS A 286 -4.55 -6.81 12.04
N VAL A 287 -4.02 -5.59 12.00
CA VAL A 287 -3.41 -4.89 13.13
C VAL A 287 -4.28 -3.71 13.51
N VAL A 288 -4.42 -3.44 14.81
CA VAL A 288 -5.07 -2.24 15.34
C VAL A 288 -4.10 -1.55 16.28
N VAL A 289 -3.90 -0.26 16.06
CA VAL A 289 -2.96 0.57 16.79
C VAL A 289 -3.73 1.70 17.48
N ARG A 290 -3.47 1.87 18.76
CA ARG A 290 -3.73 3.12 19.47
C ARG A 290 -2.45 3.91 19.55
N TRP A 291 -2.47 5.14 19.06
CA TRP A 291 -1.32 6.03 19.06
C TRP A 291 -1.23 6.82 20.36
N GLN A 292 -0.06 7.40 20.65
CA GLN A 292 0.15 8.23 21.86
C GLN A 292 -0.74 9.47 21.90
N ASP A 293 -1.21 9.96 20.76
CA ASP A 293 -2.20 11.04 20.66
C ASP A 293 -3.64 10.60 21.04
N GLY A 294 -3.84 9.31 21.33
CA GLY A 294 -5.12 8.72 21.71
C GLY A 294 -6.02 8.30 20.54
N SER A 295 -5.62 8.59 19.30
CA SER A 295 -6.34 8.13 18.11
C SER A 295 -6.09 6.66 17.81
N TYR A 296 -6.93 6.10 16.93
CA TYR A 296 -6.90 4.70 16.54
C TYR A 296 -6.76 4.58 15.03
N THR A 297 -5.99 3.58 14.58
CA THR A 297 -5.93 3.15 13.19
C THR A 297 -5.91 1.62 13.14
N GLN A 298 -6.33 1.04 12.04
CA GLN A 298 -6.17 -0.35 11.70
C GLN A 298 -5.35 -0.53 10.41
N HIS A 299 -4.69 -1.66 10.29
CA HIS A 299 -3.79 -1.92 9.19
C HIS A 299 -3.96 -3.34 8.75
N ASP A 300 -3.78 -3.58 7.46
CA ASP A 300 -3.77 -4.92 6.89
C ASP A 300 -2.43 -5.65 7.14
N SER A 301 -1.39 -4.96 7.61
CA SER A 301 -0.10 -5.56 7.93
C SER A 301 0.70 -4.75 8.94
N PHE A 302 1.72 -5.38 9.54
CA PHE A 302 2.71 -4.67 10.35
C PHE A 302 3.56 -3.70 9.51
N ASP A 303 3.79 -4.00 8.23
CA ASP A 303 4.51 -3.11 7.32
C ASP A 303 3.82 -1.74 7.21
N CYS A 304 2.51 -1.73 6.98
CA CYS A 304 1.69 -0.53 6.96
C CYS A 304 1.75 0.27 8.27
N VAL A 305 1.80 -0.40 9.43
CA VAL A 305 1.95 0.25 10.73
C VAL A 305 3.29 0.97 10.84
N PHE A 306 4.39 0.27 10.53
CA PHE A 306 5.74 0.80 10.71
C PHE A 306 6.07 1.89 9.70
N ASN A 307 5.58 1.77 8.46
CA ASN A 307 5.72 2.81 7.44
C ASN A 307 4.94 4.07 7.83
N LEU A 308 3.67 3.95 8.25
CA LEU A 308 2.90 5.09 8.74
C LEU A 308 3.58 5.77 9.94
N MET A 309 4.13 4.97 10.86
CA MET A 309 4.85 5.46 12.03
C MET A 309 6.08 6.29 11.62
N ALA A 310 6.84 5.83 10.63
CA ALA A 310 8.02 6.53 10.11
C ALA A 310 7.63 7.81 9.37
N ASP A 311 6.64 7.74 8.48
CA ASP A 311 6.22 8.85 7.63
C ASP A 311 5.58 10.00 8.44
N GLU A 312 4.77 9.66 9.44
CA GLU A 312 4.05 10.65 10.26
C GLU A 312 4.76 10.96 11.59
N ALA A 313 5.96 10.40 11.82
CA ALA A 313 6.72 10.50 13.08
C ALA A 313 5.86 10.18 14.33
N ARG A 314 5.03 9.14 14.22
CA ARG A 314 4.09 8.74 15.29
C ARG A 314 4.73 7.78 16.26
N SER A 315 4.05 7.57 17.39
CA SER A 315 4.49 6.63 18.41
C SER A 315 3.32 5.76 18.87
N ILE A 316 3.56 4.46 18.93
CA ILE A 316 2.57 3.46 19.31
C ILE A 316 2.40 3.50 20.84
N ASP A 317 1.16 3.67 21.29
CA ASP A 317 0.80 3.48 22.69
C ASP A 317 0.42 2.01 22.95
N ALA A 318 -0.53 1.48 22.18
CA ALA A 318 -0.94 0.08 22.23
C ALA A 318 -1.11 -0.50 20.82
N ILE A 319 -0.87 -1.79 20.67
CA ILE A 319 -0.97 -2.49 19.38
C ILE A 319 -1.52 -3.89 19.61
N GLU A 320 -2.61 -4.21 18.93
CA GLU A 320 -3.21 -5.54 18.89
C GLU A 320 -3.25 -6.05 17.46
N PHE A 321 -3.25 -7.36 17.28
CA PHE A 321 -3.37 -7.98 15.97
C PHE A 321 -4.17 -9.28 16.04
N THR A 322 -4.69 -9.74 14.90
CA THR A 322 -5.35 -11.05 14.79
C THR A 322 -4.35 -12.19 14.88
N ALA A 323 -4.53 -13.09 15.84
CA ALA A 323 -3.68 -14.27 15.96
C ALA A 323 -3.73 -15.13 14.69
N TYR A 324 -2.59 -15.73 14.36
CA TYR A 324 -2.56 -16.83 13.41
C TYR A 324 -3.11 -18.08 14.08
N ASP A 325 -4.20 -18.61 13.52
CA ASP A 325 -4.82 -19.86 13.93
C ASP A 325 -5.19 -20.60 12.65
N VAL A 326 -4.68 -21.82 12.51
CA VAL A 326 -4.90 -22.64 11.30
C VAL A 326 -6.37 -23.03 11.18
N ASP A 327 -7.03 -23.29 12.30
CA ASP A 327 -8.41 -23.76 12.34
C ASP A 327 -9.39 -22.59 12.27
N ASN A 328 -8.99 -21.41 12.75
CA ASN A 328 -9.85 -20.23 12.78
C ASN A 328 -9.03 -18.91 12.72
N PRO A 329 -8.44 -18.59 11.55
CA PRO A 329 -7.62 -17.39 11.41
C PRO A 329 -8.46 -16.15 11.71
N GLY A 330 -7.91 -15.21 12.48
CA GLY A 330 -8.66 -14.00 12.86
C GLY A 330 -9.60 -14.14 14.05
N SER A 331 -9.66 -15.31 14.68
CA SER A 331 -10.65 -15.59 15.74
C SER A 331 -10.47 -14.80 17.02
N HIS A 332 -9.25 -14.33 17.31
CA HIS A 332 -8.95 -13.58 18.53
C HIS A 332 -7.82 -12.57 18.34
N TRP A 333 -7.88 -11.52 19.17
CA TRP A 333 -6.92 -10.43 19.20
C TRP A 333 -5.84 -10.69 20.25
N LEU A 334 -4.58 -10.45 19.88
CA LEU A 334 -3.42 -10.54 20.76
C LEU A 334 -2.77 -9.17 20.91
N ASP A 335 -2.30 -8.84 22.12
CA ASP A 335 -1.40 -7.71 22.34
C ASP A 335 -0.03 -8.03 21.73
N ALA A 336 0.35 -7.25 20.71
CA ALA A 336 1.57 -7.52 19.96
C ALA A 336 2.83 -7.48 20.84
N ARG A 337 2.85 -6.65 21.89
CA ARG A 337 4.02 -6.52 22.77
C ARG A 337 4.29 -7.76 23.62
N ASN A 338 3.28 -8.60 23.80
CA ASN A 338 3.35 -9.83 24.59
C ASN A 338 3.28 -11.09 23.72
N ALA A 339 3.31 -10.94 22.40
CA ALA A 339 3.19 -12.03 21.43
C ALA A 339 4.55 -12.44 20.84
N TRP A 340 4.52 -13.52 20.06
CA TRP A 340 5.65 -14.05 19.31
C TRP A 340 5.31 -14.10 17.83
N PHE A 341 6.31 -13.89 16.97
CA PHE A 341 6.10 -13.72 15.53
C PHE A 341 7.01 -14.63 14.73
N LEU A 342 6.49 -15.12 13.61
CA LEU A 342 7.30 -15.64 12.50
C LEU A 342 7.29 -14.56 11.42
N TYR A 343 8.46 -13.97 11.15
CA TYR A 343 8.67 -12.92 10.16
C TYR A 343 9.14 -13.52 8.83
N ASP A 344 8.60 -12.98 7.73
CA ASP A 344 8.84 -13.44 6.36
C ASP A 344 8.50 -14.91 6.14
N THR A 345 7.26 -15.29 6.47
CA THR A 345 6.78 -16.67 6.33
C THR A 345 6.60 -17.08 4.87
N ASP A 346 6.92 -18.34 4.57
CA ASP A 346 6.77 -18.92 3.23
C ASP A 346 5.31 -19.22 2.88
N THR A 347 4.50 -19.59 3.87
CA THR A 347 3.13 -20.09 3.66
C THR A 347 2.04 -19.06 3.94
N VAL A 348 2.16 -18.29 5.02
CA VAL A 348 1.19 -17.23 5.31
C VAL A 348 1.47 -16.08 4.35
N LYS A 349 0.50 -15.75 3.51
CA LYS A 349 0.58 -14.64 2.56
C LYS A 349 -0.40 -13.56 2.98
N GLY A 350 0.12 -12.39 3.34
CA GLY A 350 -0.66 -11.17 3.56
C GLY A 350 -0.78 -10.36 2.28
N SER A 351 -1.31 -9.14 2.40
CA SER A 351 -1.40 -8.18 1.29
C SER A 351 -0.04 -7.81 0.69
N MET A 352 0.99 -7.69 1.53
CA MET A 352 2.35 -7.29 1.13
C MET A 352 3.41 -8.03 1.95
N PRO A 353 4.53 -8.44 1.34
CA PRO A 353 5.70 -8.93 2.07
C PRO A 353 6.39 -7.77 2.81
N PRO A 354 7.10 -8.03 3.93
CA PRO A 354 7.32 -9.34 4.54
C PRO A 354 6.06 -9.85 5.26
N TYR A 355 5.79 -11.16 5.13
CA TYR A 355 4.60 -11.76 5.73
C TYR A 355 4.85 -12.15 7.18
N VAL A 356 3.92 -11.80 8.07
CA VAL A 356 4.08 -12.04 9.51
C VAL A 356 2.97 -12.97 10.00
N ALA A 357 3.30 -13.99 10.78
CA ALA A 357 2.32 -14.77 11.53
C ALA A 357 2.58 -14.56 13.03
N GLY A 358 1.56 -14.24 13.82
CA GLY A 358 1.74 -13.97 15.25
C GLY A 358 0.97 -14.94 16.14
N PHE A 359 1.56 -15.24 17.30
CA PHE A 359 1.20 -16.31 18.21
C PHE A 359 1.18 -15.81 19.64
N ALA A 360 0.28 -16.37 20.45
CA ALA A 360 0.16 -16.01 21.86
C ALA A 360 1.36 -16.46 22.71
N SER A 361 2.06 -17.52 22.28
CA SER A 361 3.21 -18.07 22.99
C SER A 361 4.36 -18.41 22.04
N ARG A 362 5.58 -18.40 22.59
CA ARG A 362 6.80 -18.82 21.88
C ARG A 362 6.71 -20.26 21.40
N ALA A 363 6.18 -21.14 22.25
CA ALA A 363 6.08 -22.57 21.94
C ALA A 363 5.18 -22.81 20.73
N ASP A 364 4.07 -22.08 20.61
CA ASP A 364 3.17 -22.18 19.46
C ASP A 364 3.86 -21.70 18.17
N ALA A 365 4.60 -20.59 18.25
CA ALA A 365 5.37 -20.07 17.14
C ALA A 365 6.48 -21.05 16.68
N GLU A 366 7.23 -21.64 17.63
CA GLU A 366 8.26 -22.65 17.33
C GLU A 366 7.66 -23.91 16.68
N ASN A 367 6.51 -24.37 17.15
CA ASN A 367 5.81 -25.51 16.57
C ASN A 367 5.32 -25.21 15.14
N ALA A 368 4.82 -23.99 14.91
CA ALA A 368 4.34 -23.55 13.60
C ALA A 368 5.49 -23.27 12.61
N GLN A 369 6.69 -22.93 13.10
CA GLN A 369 7.83 -22.51 12.27
C GLN A 369 8.23 -23.56 11.24
N ALA A 370 8.14 -24.86 11.58
CA ALA A 370 8.47 -25.94 10.65
C ALA A 370 7.53 -26.00 9.43
N GLY A 371 6.27 -25.57 9.60
CA GLY A 371 5.26 -25.57 8.55
C GLY A 371 5.16 -24.25 7.79
N LEU A 372 5.35 -23.12 8.49
CA LEU A 372 5.17 -21.78 7.91
C LEU A 372 6.46 -21.14 7.42
N GLY A 373 7.62 -21.64 7.87
CA GLY A 373 8.92 -20.99 7.68
C GLY A 373 9.07 -19.73 8.54
N GLY A 374 9.93 -18.81 8.09
CA GLY A 374 10.14 -17.50 8.70
C GLY A 374 11.07 -17.48 9.92
N GLN A 375 11.45 -16.26 10.30
CA GLN A 375 12.30 -15.98 11.45
C GLN A 375 11.47 -15.76 12.71
N LEU A 376 11.74 -16.55 13.75
CA LEU A 376 11.10 -16.38 15.07
C LEU A 376 11.62 -15.12 15.77
N LEU A 377 10.73 -14.19 16.08
CA LEU A 377 10.99 -12.90 16.72
C LEU A 377 10.01 -12.65 17.87
N ASP A 378 10.44 -11.86 18.85
CA ASP A 378 9.51 -11.14 19.74
C ASP A 378 9.12 -9.80 19.10
N PHE A 379 8.30 -9.00 19.79
CA PHE A 379 7.87 -7.70 19.27
C PHE A 379 9.02 -6.72 18.99
N ASN A 380 10.05 -6.70 19.83
CA ASN A 380 11.19 -5.80 19.66
C ASN A 380 12.03 -6.22 18.45
N GLY A 381 12.27 -7.52 18.30
CA GLY A 381 12.93 -8.10 17.14
C GLY A 381 12.15 -7.79 15.86
N LEU A 382 10.82 -7.94 15.89
CA LEU A 382 9.96 -7.59 14.76
C LEU A 382 10.09 -6.10 14.40
N ALA A 383 9.95 -5.19 15.36
CA ALA A 383 10.05 -3.75 15.13
C ALA A 383 11.43 -3.33 14.61
N ALA A 384 12.51 -4.01 15.03
CA ALA A 384 13.86 -3.76 14.54
C ALA A 384 14.06 -4.15 13.06
N MET A 385 13.20 -4.99 12.47
CA MET A 385 13.29 -5.33 11.05
C MET A 385 12.96 -4.14 10.13
N TRP A 386 12.14 -3.19 10.59
CA TRP A 386 11.77 -1.97 9.84
C TRP A 386 12.65 -0.76 10.15
N GLN A 387 13.66 -0.91 11.01
CA GLN A 387 14.64 0.14 11.31
C GLN A 387 15.96 -0.05 10.55
N GLN A 388 16.07 -1.14 9.77
CA GLN A 388 17.22 -1.46 8.92
C GLN A 388 17.03 -0.88 7.53
#